data_AF-A0A3D4V4W8-F1
#
_entry.id   AF-A0A3D4V4W8-F1
#
_cell.length_a   1.000
_cell.length_b   1.000
_cell.length_c   1.000
_cell.angle_alpha   90.00
_cell.angle_beta   90.00
_cell.angle_gamma   90.00
#
_symmetry.space_group_name_H-M   'P 1'
#
loop_
_entity.id
_entity.type
_entity.pdbx_description
1 polymer ?
#
loop_
_entity_poly.entity_id
_entity_poly.type
_entity_poly.pdbx_seq_one_letter_code
_entity_poly.pdbx_strand_id
1 'polypeptide(L)'
;MTVDIEQIAQQLHAAPSLVPFDARTLAFTHALSRALSSDPSLRREGAVQALAFWLRPVETRRLETHLRAVERSESVLVPRGTVFHVPPSNVDTLFVYSWILSLLMGNRNVVRLSQRLSGIGARVATVVETVLQDSEHADVAAGAVFVRYGHDDALTTALSALCDVRVLWGGDAAVSSLRALPLPPHAIELVFPDRYSASALHAGAVEALDESARDALADRFANDAFWFDQNACASPRLVAWIGDAVTADRVRGDFWQRVAAAATRRGVYSEAGTVLAKLTEAARATIDEGATHVLTVSPEVTVVQLGTLDTLRRVAPGGGLFHDVVLPSLEALGSHLARRDQTLTVFGLSREDIVQAARHFNGRGIDRFVPVGQALAFHHVWDGYDLFQQFTRRVHIAPQGW
;
A
#
# COMPACT_ATOMS: atom_id res chain seq x y z
N MET A 1 -14.85 21.72 14.81
CA MET A 1 -16.13 21.75 14.09
C MET A 1 -16.84 20.46 14.37
N THR A 2 -18.11 20.53 14.76
CA THR A 2 -18.97 19.35 14.89
C THR A 2 -19.26 18.82 13.48
N VAL A 3 -19.16 17.52 13.25
CA VAL A 3 -19.47 16.91 11.95
C VAL A 3 -20.99 16.82 11.84
N ASP A 4 -21.56 17.54 10.87
CA ASP A 4 -23.00 17.53 10.60
C ASP A 4 -23.34 16.50 9.52
N ILE A 5 -23.94 15.39 9.93
CA ILE A 5 -24.29 14.27 9.04
C ILE A 5 -25.37 14.66 8.03
N GLU A 6 -26.33 15.50 8.42
CA GLU A 6 -27.43 15.89 7.55
C GLU A 6 -26.90 16.81 6.43
N GLN A 7 -26.05 17.77 6.79
CA GLN A 7 -25.39 18.63 5.80
C GLN A 7 -24.54 17.81 4.81
N ILE A 8 -23.78 16.83 5.31
CA ILE A 8 -22.97 15.94 4.46
C ILE A 8 -23.87 15.14 3.50
N ALA A 9 -24.96 14.56 4.00
CA ALA A 9 -25.89 13.82 3.17
C ALA A 9 -26.53 14.69 2.08
N GLN A 10 -26.96 15.90 2.42
CA GLN A 10 -27.53 16.87 1.47
C GLN A 10 -26.51 17.27 0.40
N GLN A 11 -25.26 17.58 0.79
CA GLN A 11 -24.19 17.91 -0.14
C GLN A 11 -23.92 16.76 -1.12
N LEU A 12 -23.74 15.53 -0.63
CA LEU A 12 -23.44 14.37 -1.47
C LEU A 12 -24.63 13.99 -2.38
N HIS A 13 -25.86 14.28 -1.96
CA HIS A 13 -27.05 14.07 -2.78
C HIS A 13 -27.16 15.10 -3.91
N ALA A 14 -26.83 16.37 -3.63
CA ALA A 14 -26.86 17.46 -4.60
C ALA A 14 -25.67 17.46 -5.57
N ALA A 15 -24.58 16.73 -5.25
CA ALA A 15 -23.40 16.63 -6.08
C ALA A 15 -23.72 16.05 -7.49
N PRO A 16 -23.04 16.54 -8.54
CA PRO A 16 -23.26 16.04 -9.90
C PRO A 16 -22.88 14.56 -10.01
N SER A 17 -23.61 13.82 -10.86
CA SER A 17 -23.23 12.46 -11.23
C SER A 17 -22.09 12.51 -12.24
N LEU A 18 -20.90 12.04 -11.83
CA LEU A 18 -19.73 11.93 -12.69
C LEU A 18 -19.64 10.51 -13.25
N VAL A 19 -19.11 10.37 -14.46
CA VAL A 19 -18.80 9.06 -15.06
C VAL A 19 -17.37 8.63 -14.74
N PRO A 20 -17.02 7.33 -14.86
CA PRO A 20 -15.64 6.91 -14.78
C PRO A 20 -14.75 7.69 -15.76
N PHE A 21 -13.64 8.23 -15.25
CA PHE A 21 -12.69 9.10 -15.93
C PHE A 21 -13.31 10.37 -16.56
N ASP A 22 -14.34 10.93 -15.92
CA ASP A 22 -14.91 12.23 -16.33
C ASP A 22 -13.83 13.32 -16.46
N ALA A 23 -13.94 14.15 -17.51
CA ALA A 23 -12.97 15.20 -17.81
C ALA A 23 -12.75 16.18 -16.65
N ARG A 24 -13.79 16.47 -15.86
CA ARG A 24 -13.70 17.33 -14.67
C ARG A 24 -12.85 16.71 -13.57
N THR A 25 -13.00 15.40 -13.37
CA THR A 25 -12.17 14.62 -12.45
C THR A 25 -10.72 14.62 -12.91
N LEU A 26 -10.47 14.39 -14.19
CA LEU A 26 -9.11 14.42 -14.76
C LEU A 26 -8.47 15.79 -14.58
N ALA A 27 -9.17 16.88 -14.89
CA ALA A 27 -8.69 18.24 -14.69
C ALA A 27 -8.29 18.50 -13.23
N PHE A 28 -9.13 18.08 -12.26
CA PHE A 28 -8.81 18.15 -10.83
C PHE A 28 -7.54 17.36 -10.47
N THR A 29 -7.42 16.10 -10.92
CA THR A 29 -6.23 15.28 -10.61
C THR A 29 -4.94 15.92 -11.16
N HIS A 30 -5.00 16.55 -12.33
CA HIS A 30 -3.85 17.21 -12.92
C HIS A 30 -3.50 18.51 -12.19
N ALA A 31 -4.50 19.26 -11.73
CA ALA A 31 -4.28 20.43 -10.87
C ALA A 31 -3.64 20.04 -9.54
N LEU A 32 -4.16 18.99 -8.89
CA LEU A 32 -3.61 18.44 -7.65
C LEU A 32 -2.17 17.93 -7.84
N SER A 33 -1.89 17.22 -8.94
CA SER A 33 -0.54 16.80 -9.33
C SER A 33 0.43 17.99 -9.38
N ARG A 34 0.06 19.07 -10.06
CA ARG A 34 0.89 20.28 -10.16
C ARG A 34 1.10 20.92 -8.79
N ALA A 35 0.02 21.11 -8.04
CA ALA A 35 0.06 21.76 -6.73
C ALA A 35 1.00 21.02 -5.75
N LEU A 36 0.86 19.69 -5.65
CA LEU A 36 1.72 18.85 -4.80
C LEU A 36 3.20 18.86 -5.23
N SER A 37 3.48 18.87 -6.54
CA SER A 37 4.86 18.93 -7.04
C SER A 37 5.51 20.31 -6.87
N SER A 38 4.73 21.39 -6.97
CA SER A 38 5.25 22.75 -6.87
C SER A 38 5.35 23.28 -5.43
N ASP A 39 4.64 22.68 -4.48
CA ASP A 39 4.61 23.15 -3.10
C ASP A 39 6.02 23.09 -2.45
N PRO A 40 6.60 24.23 -2.04
CA PRO A 40 7.96 24.27 -1.49
C PRO A 40 8.17 23.39 -0.24
N SER A 41 7.11 23.16 0.54
CA SER A 41 7.13 22.36 1.78
C SER A 41 6.96 20.85 1.54
N LEU A 42 6.62 20.45 0.31
CA LEU A 42 6.37 19.06 -0.09
C LEU A 42 7.27 18.58 -1.24
N ARG A 43 7.92 19.48 -1.98
CA ARG A 43 8.73 19.13 -3.16
C ARG A 43 9.91 18.18 -2.89
N ARG A 44 10.38 18.11 -1.63
CA ARG A 44 11.45 17.20 -1.20
C ARG A 44 10.92 15.89 -0.60
N GLU A 45 9.62 15.81 -0.36
CA GLU A 45 8.97 14.64 0.24
C GLU A 45 8.67 13.62 -0.85
N GLY A 46 9.51 12.59 -1.01
CA GLY A 46 9.36 11.68 -2.14
C GLY A 46 8.06 10.85 -2.16
N ALA A 47 7.41 10.58 -1.02
CA ALA A 47 6.07 9.96 -1.01
C ALA A 47 5.03 10.88 -1.65
N VAL A 48 5.17 12.19 -1.45
CA VAL A 48 4.30 13.19 -2.08
C VAL A 48 4.66 13.38 -3.54
N GLN A 49 5.94 13.33 -3.91
CA GLN A 49 6.34 13.38 -5.32
C GLN A 49 5.90 12.13 -6.09
N ALA A 50 5.90 10.95 -5.46
CA ALA A 50 5.35 9.73 -6.03
C ALA A 50 3.84 9.87 -6.27
N LEU A 51 3.11 10.41 -5.28
CA LEU A 51 1.68 10.72 -5.43
C LEU A 51 1.43 11.73 -6.55
N ALA A 52 2.17 12.84 -6.57
CA ALA A 52 2.05 13.86 -7.60
C ALA A 52 2.34 13.30 -8.99
N PHE A 53 3.36 12.45 -9.13
CA PHE A 53 3.66 11.73 -10.37
C PHE A 53 2.51 10.82 -10.80
N TRP A 54 1.96 10.05 -9.87
CA TRP A 54 0.85 9.12 -10.12
C TRP A 54 -0.44 9.83 -10.60
N LEU A 55 -0.62 11.09 -10.23
CA LEU A 55 -1.74 11.93 -10.67
C LEU A 55 -1.53 12.63 -12.03
N ARG A 56 -0.39 12.44 -12.70
CA ARG A 56 -0.08 13.15 -13.96
C ARG A 56 -1.02 12.71 -15.10
N PRO A 57 -1.16 13.54 -16.15
CA PRO A 57 -1.95 13.20 -17.34
C PRO A 57 -1.56 11.89 -18.01
N VAL A 58 -0.28 11.52 -17.99
CA VAL A 58 0.19 10.26 -18.61
C VAL A 58 -0.27 9.05 -17.78
N GLU A 59 -0.11 9.10 -16.46
CA GLU A 59 -0.49 8.00 -15.56
C GLU A 59 -2.01 7.83 -15.49
N THR A 60 -2.78 8.92 -15.40
CA THR A 60 -4.25 8.87 -15.41
C THR A 60 -4.81 8.30 -16.72
N ARG A 61 -4.23 8.66 -17.88
CA ARG A 61 -4.59 8.04 -19.17
C ARG A 61 -4.24 6.55 -19.25
N ARG A 62 -3.13 6.13 -18.63
CA ARG A 62 -2.76 4.72 -18.54
C ARG A 62 -3.78 3.93 -17.73
N LEU A 63 -4.24 4.49 -16.61
CA LEU A 63 -5.30 3.90 -15.78
C LEU A 63 -6.64 3.82 -16.55
N GLU A 64 -6.99 4.87 -17.29
CA GLU A 64 -8.20 4.89 -18.14
C GLU A 64 -8.15 3.80 -19.20
N THR A 65 -7.02 3.66 -19.89
CA THR A 65 -6.81 2.61 -20.90
C THR A 65 -7.01 1.22 -20.30
N HIS A 66 -6.54 1.00 -19.07
CA HIS A 66 -6.72 -0.27 -18.38
C HIS A 66 -8.20 -0.55 -18.05
N LEU A 67 -8.94 0.45 -17.58
CA LEU A 67 -10.38 0.32 -17.35
C LEU A 67 -11.13 -0.03 -18.65
N ARG A 68 -10.87 0.71 -19.72
CA ARG A 68 -11.51 0.49 -21.03
C ARG A 68 -11.21 -0.89 -21.62
N ALA A 69 -10.05 -1.47 -21.31
CA ALA A 69 -9.70 -2.82 -21.76
C ALA A 69 -10.53 -3.94 -21.09
N VAL A 70 -11.15 -3.69 -19.93
CA VAL A 70 -11.99 -4.66 -19.22
C VAL A 70 -13.49 -4.39 -19.36
N GLU A 71 -13.87 -3.30 -20.05
CA GLU A 71 -15.24 -3.04 -20.45
C GLU A 71 -15.71 -4.04 -21.50
N ARG A 72 -16.97 -4.45 -21.39
CA ARG A 72 -17.61 -5.40 -22.31
C ARG A 72 -18.76 -4.70 -23.00
N SER A 73 -19.00 -5.02 -24.28
CA SER A 73 -20.12 -4.45 -25.05
C SER A 73 -21.50 -4.67 -24.41
N GLU A 74 -21.67 -5.75 -23.65
CA GLU A 74 -22.91 -6.12 -22.95
C GLU A 74 -23.02 -5.53 -21.54
N SER A 75 -22.17 -4.58 -21.17
CA SER A 75 -22.25 -3.93 -19.86
C SER A 75 -21.66 -2.53 -19.84
N VAL A 76 -22.26 -1.64 -19.05
CA VAL A 76 -21.69 -0.31 -18.76
C VAL A 76 -21.20 -0.28 -17.32
N LEU A 77 -19.99 0.23 -17.12
CA LEU A 77 -19.46 0.53 -15.79
C LEU A 77 -20.03 1.86 -15.31
N VAL A 78 -20.64 1.84 -14.13
CA VAL A 78 -21.14 3.04 -13.46
C VAL A 78 -20.55 3.13 -12.06
N PRO A 79 -20.46 4.34 -11.48
CA PRO A 79 -20.00 4.49 -10.11
C PRO A 79 -20.85 3.65 -9.16
N ARG A 80 -20.24 3.13 -8.11
CA ARG A 80 -20.96 2.37 -7.09
C ARG A 80 -21.85 3.27 -6.24
N GLY A 81 -21.38 4.48 -5.92
CA GLY A 81 -22.17 5.50 -5.25
C GLY A 81 -21.32 6.41 -4.35
N THR A 82 -21.57 6.37 -3.05
CA THR A 82 -20.79 7.07 -2.02
C THR A 82 -19.78 6.13 -1.37
N VAL A 83 -18.51 6.52 -1.34
CA VAL A 83 -17.44 5.76 -0.72
C VAL A 83 -16.96 6.45 0.56
N PHE A 84 -16.98 5.73 1.68
CA PHE A 84 -16.47 6.20 2.95
C PHE A 84 -15.09 5.60 3.23
N HIS A 85 -14.06 6.45 3.24
CA HIS A 85 -12.67 6.06 3.43
C HIS A 85 -12.21 6.31 4.88
N VAL A 86 -11.69 5.26 5.50
CA VAL A 86 -11.00 5.29 6.79
C VAL A 86 -9.53 4.87 6.54
N PRO A 87 -8.65 5.82 6.17
CA PRO A 87 -7.23 5.57 5.94
C PRO A 87 -6.49 5.27 7.25
N PRO A 88 -5.26 4.69 7.18
CA PRO A 88 -4.51 4.37 8.37
C PRO A 88 -3.77 5.62 8.86
N SER A 89 -3.33 5.62 10.12
CA SER A 89 -2.66 6.78 10.71
C SER A 89 -1.15 6.85 10.46
N ASN A 90 -0.54 5.80 9.88
CA ASN A 90 0.91 5.66 9.70
C ASN A 90 1.41 5.93 8.27
N VAL A 91 0.52 6.13 7.30
CA VAL A 91 0.90 6.42 5.89
C VAL A 91 0.22 7.71 5.44
N ASP A 92 0.98 8.80 5.46
CA ASP A 92 0.48 10.17 5.30
C ASP A 92 -0.24 10.47 3.98
N THR A 93 0.04 9.72 2.91
CA THR A 93 -0.50 9.97 1.57
C THR A 93 -1.60 8.98 1.16
N LEU A 94 -1.85 7.92 1.93
CA LEU A 94 -2.73 6.83 1.51
C LEU A 94 -4.19 7.26 1.38
N PHE A 95 -4.62 8.25 2.17
CA PHE A 95 -5.96 8.81 2.05
C PHE A 95 -6.23 9.39 0.66
N VAL A 96 -5.22 10.01 0.03
CA VAL A 96 -5.36 10.58 -1.32
C VAL A 96 -5.42 9.47 -2.36
N TYR A 97 -4.56 8.45 -2.29
CA TYR A 97 -4.61 7.33 -3.24
C TYR A 97 -5.96 6.61 -3.23
N SER A 98 -6.43 6.27 -2.02
CA SER A 98 -7.72 5.61 -1.81
C SER A 98 -8.88 6.43 -2.36
N TRP A 99 -8.91 7.73 -2.03
CA TRP A 99 -9.92 8.67 -2.49
C TRP A 99 -9.88 8.89 -4.02
N ILE A 100 -8.71 9.12 -4.59
CA ILE A 100 -8.59 9.43 -6.03
C ILE A 100 -8.99 8.24 -6.89
N LEU A 101 -8.67 7.00 -6.51
CA LEU A 101 -9.15 5.83 -7.24
C LEU A 101 -10.69 5.76 -7.28
N SER A 102 -11.34 6.07 -6.16
CA SER A 102 -12.80 6.13 -6.07
C SER A 102 -13.38 7.29 -6.89
N LEU A 103 -12.76 8.47 -6.81
CA LEU A 103 -13.14 9.66 -7.58
C LEU A 103 -13.00 9.44 -9.09
N LEU A 104 -11.90 8.81 -9.53
CA LEU A 104 -11.68 8.44 -10.95
C LEU A 104 -12.77 7.50 -11.46
N MET A 105 -13.42 6.72 -10.61
CA MET A 105 -14.58 5.89 -10.99
C MET A 105 -15.92 6.64 -10.93
N GLY A 106 -15.90 7.95 -10.67
CA GLY A 106 -17.07 8.84 -10.63
C GLY A 106 -17.86 8.79 -9.31
N ASN A 107 -17.29 8.21 -8.25
CA ASN A 107 -17.97 8.13 -6.96
C ASN A 107 -17.90 9.45 -6.19
N ARG A 108 -18.87 9.63 -5.30
CA ARG A 108 -18.84 10.63 -4.24
C ARG A 108 -18.08 10.07 -3.04
N ASN A 109 -17.45 10.91 -2.24
CA ASN A 109 -16.48 10.46 -1.25
C ASN A 109 -16.64 11.18 0.08
N VAL A 110 -16.57 10.41 1.16
CA VAL A 110 -16.32 10.90 2.51
C VAL A 110 -14.96 10.36 2.95
N VAL A 111 -14.03 11.21 3.35
CA VAL A 111 -12.71 10.81 3.84
C VAL A 111 -12.56 11.22 5.29
N ARG A 112 -12.37 10.24 6.18
CA ARG A 112 -12.03 10.49 7.59
C ARG A 112 -10.54 10.75 7.73
N LEU A 113 -10.17 11.97 8.10
CA LEU A 113 -8.83 12.32 8.51
C LEU A 113 -8.65 12.09 10.02
N SER A 114 -7.49 11.53 10.39
CA SER A 114 -7.13 11.30 11.78
C SER A 114 -7.05 12.62 12.56
N GLN A 115 -7.47 12.62 13.83
CA GLN A 115 -7.19 13.74 14.74
C GLN A 115 -5.68 13.97 14.93
N ARG A 116 -4.87 12.91 14.78
CA ARG A 116 -3.41 12.97 14.84
C ARG A 116 -2.76 13.36 13.51
N LEU A 117 -3.53 13.76 12.49
CA LEU A 117 -2.98 14.23 11.22
C LEU A 117 -2.07 15.45 11.48
N SER A 118 -0.79 15.29 11.15
CA SER A 118 0.27 16.27 11.37
C SER A 118 1.32 16.17 10.26
N GLY A 119 2.36 17.01 10.32
CA GLY A 119 3.53 16.87 9.45
C GLY A 119 3.17 16.91 7.96
N ILE A 120 3.64 15.91 7.21
CA ILE A 120 3.43 15.79 5.75
C ILE A 120 1.94 15.63 5.44
N GLY A 121 1.23 14.73 6.13
CA GLY A 121 -0.18 14.46 5.86
C GLY A 121 -1.07 15.70 6.02
N ALA A 122 -0.80 16.54 7.03
CA ALA A 122 -1.53 17.80 7.21
C ALA A 122 -1.28 18.79 6.06
N ARG A 123 -0.03 18.93 5.61
CA ARG A 123 0.33 19.79 4.47
C ARG A 123 -0.29 19.29 3.16
N VAL A 124 -0.32 17.97 2.92
CA VAL A 124 -1.03 17.39 1.78
C VAL A 124 -2.52 17.70 1.84
N ALA A 125 -3.16 17.59 3.01
CA ALA A 125 -4.57 17.93 3.17
C ALA A 125 -4.85 19.42 2.87
N THR A 126 -3.97 20.34 3.27
CA THR A 126 -4.07 21.77 2.93
C THR A 126 -3.97 22.01 1.43
N VAL A 127 -3.06 21.32 0.72
CA VAL A 127 -2.99 21.41 -0.75
C VAL A 127 -4.26 20.88 -1.41
N VAL A 128 -4.78 19.75 -0.93
CA VAL A 128 -6.06 19.19 -1.43
C VAL A 128 -7.20 20.19 -1.23
N GLU A 129 -7.33 20.76 -0.04
CA GLU A 129 -8.34 21.78 0.28
C GLU A 129 -8.21 23.00 -0.65
N THR A 130 -6.99 23.47 -0.88
CA THR A 130 -6.73 24.64 -1.74
C THR A 130 -7.19 24.39 -3.18
N VAL A 131 -6.91 23.22 -3.73
CA VAL A 131 -7.34 22.85 -5.10
C VAL A 131 -8.86 22.65 -5.16
N LEU A 132 -9.49 22.10 -4.12
CA LEU A 132 -10.95 21.95 -4.06
C LEU A 132 -11.70 23.28 -3.93
N GLN A 133 -11.07 24.32 -3.39
CA GLN A 133 -11.64 25.67 -3.28
C GLN A 133 -11.62 26.44 -4.59
N ASP A 134 -10.90 25.97 -5.61
CA ASP A 134 -10.95 26.55 -6.94
C ASP A 134 -12.32 26.30 -7.57
N SER A 135 -12.98 27.37 -8.04
CA SER A 135 -14.27 27.31 -8.72
C SER A 135 -14.26 26.41 -9.96
N GLU A 136 -13.11 26.22 -10.63
CA GLU A 136 -12.97 25.28 -11.75
C GLU A 136 -13.20 23.82 -11.34
N HIS A 137 -13.13 23.52 -10.03
CA HIS A 137 -13.26 22.19 -9.46
C HIS A 137 -14.51 22.03 -8.58
N ALA A 138 -15.47 22.95 -8.69
CA ALA A 138 -16.71 22.95 -7.88
C ALA A 138 -17.49 21.62 -7.95
N ASP A 139 -17.57 21.00 -9.12
CA ASP A 139 -18.26 19.71 -9.31
C ASP A 139 -17.58 18.57 -8.53
N VAL A 140 -16.25 18.56 -8.49
CA VAL A 140 -15.47 17.58 -7.71
C VAL A 140 -15.59 17.88 -6.22
N ALA A 141 -15.51 19.15 -5.83
CA ALA A 141 -15.64 19.61 -4.45
C ALA A 141 -17.03 19.28 -3.87
N ALA A 142 -18.10 19.43 -4.65
CA ALA A 142 -19.44 19.04 -4.23
C ALA A 142 -19.52 17.55 -3.87
N GLY A 143 -18.80 16.69 -4.59
CA GLY A 143 -18.76 15.24 -4.36
C GLY A 143 -17.72 14.75 -3.36
N ALA A 144 -16.94 15.62 -2.71
CA ALA A 144 -15.85 15.23 -1.82
C ALA A 144 -15.94 15.94 -0.46
N VAL A 145 -16.08 15.15 0.61
CA VAL A 145 -16.19 15.64 1.98
C VAL A 145 -15.04 15.09 2.82
N PHE A 146 -14.26 15.97 3.44
CA PHE A 146 -13.20 15.60 4.38
C PHE A 146 -13.64 15.94 5.80
N VAL A 147 -13.68 14.93 6.67
CA VAL A 147 -14.08 15.08 8.09
C VAL A 147 -12.93 14.68 8.99
N ARG A 148 -12.75 15.36 10.12
CA ARG A 148 -11.67 15.07 11.07
C ARG A 148 -12.23 14.75 12.45
N TYR A 149 -12.08 13.50 12.88
CA TYR A 149 -12.54 13.05 14.20
C TYR A 149 -11.78 11.82 14.70
N GLY A 150 -11.82 11.62 16.02
CA GLY A 150 -11.13 10.56 16.75
C GLY A 150 -11.89 9.24 16.70
N HIS A 151 -11.78 8.43 17.74
CA HIS A 151 -12.63 7.24 17.86
C HIS A 151 -14.03 7.68 18.29
N ASP A 152 -14.99 7.56 17.38
CA ASP A 152 -16.39 7.92 17.56
C ASP A 152 -17.24 6.95 16.73
N ASP A 153 -17.75 5.92 17.41
CA ASP A 153 -18.53 4.85 16.77
C ASP A 153 -19.89 5.35 16.29
N ALA A 154 -20.50 6.32 16.99
CA ALA A 154 -21.77 6.89 16.58
C ALA A 154 -21.62 7.65 15.26
N LEU A 155 -20.59 8.50 15.17
CA LEU A 155 -20.30 9.26 13.94
C LEU A 155 -19.86 8.34 12.80
N THR A 156 -19.02 7.34 13.10
CA THR A 156 -18.58 6.35 12.09
C THR A 156 -19.77 5.53 11.58
N THR A 157 -20.70 5.15 12.46
CA THR A 157 -21.93 4.44 12.09
C THR A 157 -22.82 5.31 11.21
N ALA A 158 -23.00 6.59 11.59
CA ALA A 158 -23.80 7.52 10.81
C ALA A 158 -23.23 7.74 9.40
N LEU A 159 -21.91 7.91 9.26
CA LEU A 159 -21.25 8.01 7.95
C LEU A 159 -21.30 6.68 7.17
N SER A 160 -21.19 5.54 7.85
CA SER A 160 -21.30 4.22 7.22
C SER A 160 -22.70 3.98 6.64
N ALA A 161 -23.74 4.51 7.29
CA ALA A 161 -25.12 4.42 6.81
C ALA A 161 -25.36 5.19 5.49
N LEU A 162 -24.49 6.15 5.15
CA LEU A 162 -24.57 6.95 3.91
C LEU A 162 -23.79 6.33 2.75
N CYS A 163 -22.98 5.30 2.98
CA CYS A 163 -22.04 4.80 1.99
C CYS A 163 -22.52 3.50 1.31
N ASP A 164 -22.19 3.37 0.03
CA ASP A 164 -22.31 2.14 -0.76
C ASP A 164 -21.04 1.29 -0.67
N VAL A 165 -19.92 1.91 -0.29
CA VAL A 165 -18.63 1.25 -0.03
C VAL A 165 -17.96 1.85 1.19
N ARG A 166 -17.52 1.01 2.13
CA ARG A 166 -16.64 1.40 3.23
C ARG A 166 -15.24 0.85 2.99
N VAL A 167 -14.22 1.72 3.00
CA VAL A 167 -12.82 1.35 2.78
C VAL A 167 -12.04 1.52 4.07
N LEU A 168 -11.55 0.42 4.64
CA LEU A 168 -10.89 0.38 5.94
C LEU A 168 -9.42 0.00 5.79
N TRP A 169 -8.53 0.84 6.31
CA TRP A 169 -7.10 0.60 6.37
C TRP A 169 -6.63 0.70 7.83
N GLY A 170 -5.86 -0.28 8.30
CA GLY A 170 -5.26 -0.22 9.63
C GLY A 170 -4.87 -1.59 10.18
N GLY A 171 -4.38 -1.60 11.42
CA GLY A 171 -4.07 -2.86 12.10
C GLY A 171 -5.33 -3.68 12.41
N ASP A 172 -5.13 -5.00 12.60
CA ASP A 172 -6.22 -5.98 12.77
C ASP A 172 -7.25 -5.59 13.84
N ALA A 173 -6.80 -5.06 14.98
CA ALA A 173 -7.68 -4.64 16.07
C ALA A 173 -8.57 -3.44 15.67
N ALA A 174 -7.98 -2.43 15.01
CA ALA A 174 -8.72 -1.25 14.56
C ALA A 174 -9.72 -1.62 13.47
N VAL A 175 -9.29 -2.45 12.51
CA VAL A 175 -10.16 -2.98 11.47
C VAL A 175 -11.31 -3.78 12.09
N SER A 176 -11.03 -4.72 13.00
CA SER A 176 -12.06 -5.55 13.62
C SER A 176 -13.12 -4.72 14.36
N SER A 177 -12.69 -3.67 15.08
CA SER A 177 -13.59 -2.74 15.75
C SER A 177 -14.49 -1.99 14.75
N LEU A 178 -13.91 -1.46 13.66
CA LEU A 178 -14.68 -0.74 12.64
C LEU A 178 -15.66 -1.64 11.88
N ARG A 179 -15.28 -2.90 11.62
CA ARG A 179 -16.13 -3.89 10.94
C ARG A 179 -17.34 -4.30 11.77
N ALA A 180 -17.29 -4.17 13.10
CA ALA A 180 -18.43 -4.44 13.97
C ALA A 180 -19.53 -3.37 13.84
N LEU A 181 -19.23 -2.20 13.28
CA LEU A 181 -20.22 -1.14 13.04
C LEU A 181 -21.08 -1.46 11.81
N PRO A 182 -22.41 -1.26 11.89
CA PRO A 182 -23.33 -1.71 10.85
C PRO A 182 -23.10 -0.98 9.52
N LEU A 183 -23.39 -1.71 8.43
CA LEU A 183 -23.45 -1.20 7.07
C LEU A 183 -24.85 -1.40 6.50
N PRO A 184 -25.29 -0.53 5.58
CA PRO A 184 -26.50 -0.78 4.79
C PRO A 184 -26.42 -2.15 4.07
N PRO A 185 -27.53 -2.89 3.93
CA PRO A 185 -27.51 -4.23 3.33
C PRO A 185 -26.95 -4.31 1.90
N HIS A 186 -26.99 -3.21 1.15
CA HIS A 186 -26.47 -3.13 -0.22
C HIS A 186 -24.99 -2.75 -0.28
N ALA A 187 -24.43 -2.23 0.82
CA ALA A 187 -23.09 -1.71 0.85
C ALA A 187 -22.06 -2.84 0.92
N ILE A 188 -20.88 -2.60 0.36
CA ILE A 188 -19.74 -3.51 0.46
C ILE A 188 -18.64 -2.90 1.31
N GLU A 189 -17.70 -3.74 1.76
CA GLU A 189 -16.58 -3.30 2.57
C GLU A 189 -15.26 -3.78 1.95
N LEU A 190 -14.30 -2.87 1.79
CA LEU A 190 -12.95 -3.15 1.35
C LEU A 190 -12.02 -3.02 2.55
N VAL A 191 -11.32 -4.10 2.88
CA VAL A 191 -10.58 -4.21 4.14
C VAL A 191 -9.11 -4.49 3.87
N PHE A 192 -8.26 -3.61 4.39
CA PHE A 192 -6.80 -3.65 4.30
C PHE A 192 -6.23 -3.72 5.73
N PRO A 193 -6.20 -4.92 6.33
CA PRO A 193 -5.70 -5.18 7.68
C PRO A 193 -4.15 -5.17 7.74
N ASP A 194 -3.56 -5.54 8.89
CA ASP A 194 -2.11 -5.57 9.01
C ASP A 194 -1.49 -6.61 8.06
N ARG A 195 -0.34 -6.25 7.46
CA ARG A 195 0.33 -7.06 6.46
C ARG A 195 1.77 -7.38 6.85
N TYR A 196 2.23 -8.49 6.29
CA TYR A 196 3.62 -8.90 6.29
C TYR A 196 4.07 -9.00 4.83
N SER A 197 5.25 -8.48 4.52
CA SER A 197 5.78 -8.51 3.16
C SER A 197 7.20 -9.05 3.17
N ALA A 198 7.62 -9.60 2.04
CA ALA A 198 8.90 -10.28 1.90
C ALA A 198 9.60 -9.87 0.61
N SER A 199 10.87 -10.25 0.50
CA SER A 199 11.69 -10.14 -0.71
C SER A 199 12.23 -11.51 -1.05
N ALA A 200 12.15 -11.93 -2.31
CA ALA A 200 12.75 -13.13 -2.84
C ALA A 200 13.92 -12.76 -3.78
N LEU A 201 15.13 -13.15 -3.41
CA LEU A 201 16.35 -12.84 -4.15
C LEU A 201 16.96 -14.14 -4.67
N HIS A 202 17.05 -14.31 -5.99
CA HIS A 202 17.73 -15.47 -6.56
C HIS A 202 19.24 -15.37 -6.34
N ALA A 203 19.80 -16.27 -5.52
CA ALA A 203 21.17 -16.17 -5.01
C ALA A 203 22.22 -16.13 -6.14
N GLY A 204 22.11 -17.03 -7.12
CA GLY A 204 23.02 -17.04 -8.27
C GLY A 204 22.90 -15.80 -9.16
N ALA A 205 21.73 -15.16 -9.19
CA ALA A 205 21.55 -13.93 -9.96
C ALA A 205 22.20 -12.73 -9.24
N VAL A 206 22.15 -12.71 -7.91
CA VAL A 206 22.86 -11.72 -7.09
C VAL A 206 24.38 -11.94 -7.19
N GLU A 207 24.84 -13.19 -7.16
CA GLU A 207 26.27 -13.51 -7.34
C GLU A 207 26.80 -13.02 -8.69
N ALA A 208 26.02 -13.17 -9.76
CA ALA A 208 26.39 -12.76 -11.11
C ALA A 208 26.43 -11.23 -11.31
N LEU A 209 25.91 -10.43 -10.37
CA LEU A 209 26.01 -8.97 -10.44
C LEU A 209 27.44 -8.50 -10.19
N ASP A 210 27.84 -7.46 -10.91
CA ASP A 210 29.02 -6.68 -10.56
C ASP A 210 28.79 -5.81 -9.31
N GLU A 211 29.86 -5.21 -8.80
CA GLU A 211 29.85 -4.37 -7.60
C GLU A 211 28.80 -3.23 -7.67
N SER A 212 28.72 -2.53 -8.80
CA SER A 212 27.80 -1.40 -8.96
C SER A 212 26.35 -1.85 -8.98
N ALA A 213 26.05 -2.96 -9.65
CA ALA A 213 24.72 -3.51 -9.71
C ALA A 213 24.25 -4.09 -8.36
N ARG A 214 25.18 -4.64 -7.55
CA ARG A 214 24.89 -5.06 -6.16
C ARG A 214 24.54 -3.87 -5.28
N ASP A 215 25.30 -2.77 -5.38
CA ASP A 215 24.97 -1.53 -4.67
C ASP A 215 23.59 -0.99 -5.09
N ALA A 216 23.29 -1.00 -6.38
CA ALA A 216 22.00 -0.57 -6.90
C ALA A 216 20.84 -1.47 -6.41
N LEU A 217 21.06 -2.78 -6.28
CA LEU A 217 20.06 -3.70 -5.71
C LEU A 217 19.81 -3.40 -4.23
N ALA A 218 20.88 -3.20 -3.44
CA ALA A 218 20.77 -2.82 -2.03
C ALA A 218 20.07 -1.46 -1.86
N ASP A 219 20.36 -0.49 -2.72
CA ASP A 219 19.67 0.80 -2.75
C ASP A 219 18.17 0.67 -3.04
N ARG A 220 17.80 -0.19 -3.99
CA ARG A 220 16.39 -0.48 -4.28
C ARG A 220 15.71 -1.18 -3.10
N PHE A 221 16.36 -2.16 -2.47
CA PHE A 221 15.82 -2.80 -1.28
C PHE A 221 15.64 -1.81 -0.11
N ALA A 222 16.64 -0.94 0.11
CA ALA A 222 16.58 0.10 1.13
C ALA A 222 15.42 1.09 0.89
N ASN A 223 15.06 1.37 -0.37
CA ASN A 223 13.87 2.16 -0.68
C ASN A 223 12.58 1.49 -0.19
N ASP A 224 12.43 0.19 -0.43
CA ASP A 224 11.25 -0.57 0.00
C ASP A 224 11.16 -0.70 1.53
N ALA A 225 12.31 -0.80 2.20
CA ALA A 225 12.38 -0.99 3.63
C ALA A 225 12.25 0.32 4.43
N PHE A 226 13.00 1.38 4.10
CA PHE A 226 13.21 2.47 5.06
C PHE A 226 12.33 3.70 4.88
N TRP A 227 11.59 3.84 3.77
CA TRP A 227 10.79 5.04 3.51
C TRP A 227 9.80 5.38 4.64
N PHE A 228 9.21 4.36 5.25
CA PHE A 228 8.27 4.46 6.37
C PHE A 228 8.81 3.74 7.61
N ASP A 229 10.13 3.72 7.80
CA ASP A 229 10.80 2.99 8.89
C ASP A 229 10.36 1.51 8.98
N GLN A 230 10.19 0.87 7.82
CA GLN A 230 9.72 -0.51 7.66
C GLN A 230 8.28 -0.77 8.15
N ASN A 231 7.50 0.28 8.42
CA ASN A 231 6.14 0.20 8.93
C ASN A 231 5.04 0.24 7.85
N ALA A 232 5.41 0.30 6.57
CA ALA A 232 4.42 0.15 5.51
C ALA A 232 4.01 -1.31 5.32
N CYS A 233 2.75 -1.56 4.97
CA CYS A 233 2.21 -2.90 4.71
C CYS A 233 3.02 -3.69 3.65
N ALA A 234 3.60 -2.98 2.68
CA ALA A 234 4.41 -3.55 1.61
C ALA A 234 5.90 -3.65 1.93
N SER A 235 6.39 -3.05 3.04
CA SER A 235 7.83 -3.07 3.37
C SER A 235 8.30 -4.49 3.72
N PRO A 236 9.40 -4.97 3.11
CA PRO A 236 9.88 -6.33 3.33
C PRO A 236 10.41 -6.50 4.77
N ARG A 237 9.99 -7.60 5.40
CA ARG A 237 10.38 -8.04 6.75
C ARG A 237 11.08 -9.40 6.74
N LEU A 238 10.94 -10.15 5.65
CA LEU A 238 11.63 -11.40 5.35
C LEU A 238 12.39 -11.26 4.03
N VAL A 239 13.61 -11.79 3.97
CA VAL A 239 14.37 -11.99 2.74
C VAL A 239 14.60 -13.49 2.55
N ALA A 240 13.97 -14.04 1.52
CA ALA A 240 14.15 -15.41 1.07
C ALA A 240 15.19 -15.46 -0.05
N TRP A 241 16.33 -16.09 0.22
CA TRP A 241 17.36 -16.39 -0.76
C TRP A 241 16.98 -17.65 -1.51
N ILE A 242 16.65 -17.51 -2.79
CA ILE A 242 16.19 -18.61 -3.63
C ILE A 242 17.38 -19.24 -4.36
N GLY A 243 17.52 -20.57 -4.25
CA GLY A 243 18.50 -21.36 -4.99
C GLY A 243 19.44 -22.16 -4.08
N ASP A 244 20.68 -22.31 -4.53
CA ASP A 244 21.71 -23.09 -3.83
C ASP A 244 22.18 -22.40 -2.53
N ALA A 245 22.26 -23.18 -1.44
CA ALA A 245 22.59 -22.67 -0.12
C ALA A 245 24.04 -22.15 -0.01
N VAL A 246 24.99 -22.81 -0.66
CA VAL A 246 26.39 -22.38 -0.67
C VAL A 246 26.52 -21.02 -1.35
N THR A 247 25.78 -20.82 -2.43
CA THR A 247 25.73 -19.55 -3.14
C THR A 247 25.03 -18.45 -2.32
N ALA A 248 23.89 -18.76 -1.70
CA ALA A 248 23.19 -17.83 -0.81
C ALA A 248 24.08 -17.38 0.36
N ASP A 249 24.80 -18.30 1.00
CA ASP A 249 25.72 -18.00 2.11
C ASP A 249 26.85 -17.05 1.69
N ARG A 250 27.37 -17.20 0.47
CA ARG A 250 28.43 -16.33 -0.08
C ARG A 250 27.95 -14.90 -0.31
N VAL A 251 26.70 -14.69 -0.73
CA VAL A 251 26.21 -13.36 -1.15
C VAL A 251 25.44 -12.61 -0.07
N ARG A 252 24.82 -13.30 0.89
CA ARG A 252 23.93 -12.64 1.87
C ARG A 252 24.66 -11.65 2.78
N GLY A 253 25.88 -11.98 3.20
CA GLY A 253 26.70 -11.10 4.03
C GLY A 253 27.03 -9.77 3.34
N ASP A 254 27.50 -9.85 2.09
CA ASP A 254 27.77 -8.68 1.24
C ASP A 254 26.52 -7.83 1.01
N PHE A 255 25.39 -8.47 0.70
CA PHE A 255 24.11 -7.77 0.50
C PHE A 255 23.71 -6.95 1.72
N TRP A 256 23.75 -7.52 2.92
CA TRP A 256 23.34 -6.80 4.13
C TRP A 256 24.29 -5.65 4.48
N GLN A 257 25.59 -5.77 4.23
CA GLN A 257 26.54 -4.67 4.36
C GLN A 257 26.20 -3.50 3.41
N ARG A 258 25.84 -3.82 2.15
CA ARG A 258 25.41 -2.80 1.20
C ARG A 258 24.08 -2.16 1.57
N VAL A 259 23.13 -2.92 2.13
CA VAL A 259 21.87 -2.38 2.65
C VAL A 259 22.11 -1.43 3.81
N ALA A 260 23.02 -1.76 4.73
CA ALA A 260 23.42 -0.84 5.81
C ALA A 260 24.07 0.44 5.26
N ALA A 261 24.99 0.31 4.30
CA ALA A 261 25.58 1.48 3.63
C ALA A 261 24.52 2.33 2.91
N ALA A 262 23.54 1.70 2.27
CA ALA A 262 22.42 2.35 1.63
C ALA A 262 21.50 3.08 2.63
N ALA A 263 21.25 2.50 3.81
CA ALA A 263 20.51 3.15 4.89
C ALA A 263 21.25 4.40 5.40
N THR A 264 22.56 4.29 5.64
CA THR A 264 23.41 5.43 6.04
C THR A 264 23.40 6.56 5.02
N ARG A 265 23.55 6.25 3.72
CA ARG A 265 23.50 7.27 2.65
C ARG A 265 22.16 8.01 2.57
N ARG A 266 21.06 7.36 2.98
CA ARG A 266 19.71 7.96 3.05
C ARG A 266 19.48 8.78 4.32
N GLY A 267 20.41 8.75 5.28
CA GLY A 267 20.24 9.40 6.57
C GLY A 267 19.17 8.71 7.43
N VAL A 268 18.97 7.40 7.25
CA VAL A 268 18.10 6.62 8.14
C VAL A 268 18.67 6.69 9.54
N TYR A 269 17.82 6.99 10.52
CA TYR A 269 18.20 7.10 11.92
C TYR A 269 17.29 6.21 12.75
N SER A 270 17.87 5.30 13.52
CA SER A 270 17.13 4.48 14.48
C SER A 270 17.16 5.11 15.87
N GLU A 271 16.00 5.49 16.38
CA GLU A 271 15.86 5.95 17.77
C GLU A 271 16.20 4.82 18.76
N ALA A 272 16.64 5.19 19.97
CA ALA A 272 17.03 4.22 21.00
C ALA A 272 15.92 3.21 21.34
N GLY A 273 14.66 3.65 21.35
CA GLY A 273 13.51 2.77 21.56
C GLY A 273 13.37 1.72 20.46
N THR A 274 13.55 2.12 19.19
CA THR A 274 13.53 1.21 18.04
C THR A 274 14.68 0.20 18.11
N VAL A 275 15.89 0.64 18.43
CA VAL A 275 17.05 -0.26 18.60
C VAL A 275 16.78 -1.30 19.69
N LEU A 276 16.23 -0.89 20.84
CA LEU A 276 15.90 -1.80 21.93
C LEU A 276 14.77 -2.78 21.55
N ALA A 277 13.77 -2.31 20.81
CA ALA A 277 12.70 -3.16 20.30
C ALA A 277 13.24 -4.23 19.34
N LYS A 278 14.13 -3.87 18.42
CA LYS A 278 14.82 -4.81 17.53
C LYS A 278 15.66 -5.82 18.28
N LEU A 279 16.43 -5.39 19.27
CA LEU A 279 17.23 -6.28 20.11
C LEU A 279 16.35 -7.28 20.87
N THR A 280 15.26 -6.81 21.44
CA THR A 280 14.30 -7.65 22.18
C THR A 280 13.67 -8.69 21.25
N GLU A 281 13.26 -8.29 20.05
CA GLU A 281 12.65 -9.21 19.10
C GLU A 281 13.66 -10.21 18.54
N ALA A 282 14.88 -9.78 18.21
CA ALA A 282 15.94 -10.68 17.78
C ALA A 282 16.29 -11.73 18.86
N ALA A 283 16.32 -11.33 20.13
CA ALA A 283 16.53 -12.25 21.25
C ALA A 283 15.34 -13.20 21.48
N ARG A 284 14.11 -12.82 21.11
CA ARG A 284 12.96 -13.74 21.12
C ARG A 284 13.03 -14.73 19.98
N ALA A 285 13.44 -14.30 18.79
CA ALA A 285 13.54 -15.16 17.63
C ALA A 285 14.56 -16.30 17.83
N THR A 286 15.62 -16.11 18.63
CA THR A 286 16.55 -17.19 19.00
C THR A 286 15.96 -18.24 19.93
N ILE A 287 14.87 -17.93 20.64
CA ILE A 287 14.18 -18.85 21.52
C ILE A 287 13.01 -19.52 20.78
N ASP A 288 12.22 -18.73 20.06
CA ASP A 288 10.90 -19.13 19.56
C ASP A 288 10.88 -19.48 18.07
N GLU A 289 11.79 -18.92 17.25
CA GLU A 289 11.63 -18.89 15.79
C GLU A 289 12.69 -19.68 15.01
N GLY A 290 13.50 -20.49 15.67
CA GLY A 290 14.52 -21.32 15.00
C GLY A 290 15.63 -20.48 14.36
N ALA A 291 15.93 -19.31 14.95
CA ALA A 291 17.04 -18.50 14.50
C ALA A 291 18.38 -19.23 14.75
N THR A 292 19.19 -19.28 13.70
CA THR A 292 20.53 -19.87 13.72
C THR A 292 21.58 -18.82 14.07
N HIS A 293 21.38 -17.59 13.61
CA HIS A 293 22.29 -16.46 13.83
C HIS A 293 21.51 -15.15 13.96
N VAL A 294 22.06 -14.23 14.74
CA VAL A 294 21.62 -12.83 14.81
C VAL A 294 22.81 -11.95 14.45
N LEU A 295 22.64 -11.11 13.44
CA LEU A 295 23.66 -10.21 12.92
C LEU A 295 23.21 -8.77 13.12
N THR A 296 23.98 -8.01 13.88
CA THR A 296 23.82 -6.55 13.94
C THR A 296 24.82 -5.94 12.96
N VAL A 297 24.35 -5.54 11.79
CA VAL A 297 25.19 -4.98 10.72
C VAL A 297 25.42 -3.49 10.95
N SER A 298 24.38 -2.77 11.37
CA SER A 298 24.42 -1.39 11.84
C SER A 298 23.28 -1.16 12.85
N PRO A 299 23.21 0.01 13.53
CA PRO A 299 22.05 0.35 14.35
C PRO A 299 20.72 0.29 13.59
N GLU A 300 20.72 0.51 12.27
CA GLU A 300 19.56 0.49 11.38
C GLU A 300 19.26 -0.89 10.80
N VAL A 301 20.23 -1.81 10.76
CA VAL A 301 20.08 -3.13 10.13
C VAL A 301 20.41 -4.26 11.10
N THR A 302 19.38 -4.96 11.54
CA THR A 302 19.47 -6.20 12.33
C THR A 302 18.88 -7.34 11.54
N VAL A 303 19.61 -8.45 11.42
CA VAL A 303 19.22 -9.61 10.62
C VAL A 303 19.14 -10.85 11.51
N VAL A 304 18.01 -11.55 11.46
CA VAL A 304 17.78 -12.84 12.12
C VAL A 304 17.76 -13.92 11.05
N GLN A 305 18.81 -14.75 11.01
CA GLN A 305 18.93 -15.84 10.05
C GLN A 305 18.19 -17.07 10.57
N LEU A 306 17.20 -17.54 9.82
CA LEU A 306 16.33 -18.65 10.16
C LEU A 306 16.78 -19.93 9.47
N GLY A 307 16.74 -21.04 10.20
CA GLY A 307 16.95 -22.38 9.61
C GLY A 307 15.69 -22.94 8.94
N THR A 308 14.52 -22.48 9.35
CA THR A 308 13.20 -22.84 8.82
C THR A 308 12.21 -21.70 9.00
N LEU A 309 11.14 -21.69 8.21
CA LEU A 309 10.02 -20.76 8.36
C LEU A 309 8.86 -21.32 9.21
N ASP A 310 8.94 -22.58 9.66
CA ASP A 310 7.86 -23.25 10.41
C ASP A 310 7.42 -22.50 11.67
N THR A 311 8.38 -21.87 12.34
CA THR A 311 8.18 -21.18 13.60
C THR A 311 8.08 -19.65 13.44
N LEU A 312 8.03 -19.13 12.21
CA LEU A 312 8.04 -17.69 11.97
C LEU A 312 6.76 -17.02 12.49
N ARG A 313 6.90 -16.19 13.53
CA ARG A 313 5.81 -15.46 14.19
C ARG A 313 5.40 -14.21 13.41
N ARG A 314 6.28 -13.72 12.53
CA ARG A 314 6.12 -12.49 11.72
C ARG A 314 5.75 -11.28 12.59
N VAL A 315 6.41 -11.17 13.73
CA VAL A 315 6.42 -9.95 14.53
C VAL A 315 7.56 -9.09 13.98
N ALA A 316 7.28 -7.81 13.76
CA ALA A 316 8.29 -6.88 13.28
C ALA A 316 8.07 -5.53 13.96
N PRO A 317 9.01 -5.07 14.81
CA PRO A 317 8.93 -3.76 15.45
C PRO A 317 9.19 -2.60 14.46
N GLY A 318 9.46 -2.90 13.19
CA GLY A 318 9.94 -1.92 12.21
C GLY A 318 11.43 -1.63 12.39
N GLY A 319 11.90 -0.52 11.83
CA GLY A 319 13.24 -0.01 12.11
C GLY A 319 14.40 -0.77 11.46
N GLY A 320 14.13 -1.70 10.54
CA GLY A 320 15.15 -2.50 9.86
C GLY A 320 15.56 -3.77 10.60
N LEU A 321 14.60 -4.44 11.25
CA LEU A 321 14.75 -5.84 11.63
C LEU A 321 14.28 -6.71 10.47
N PHE A 322 15.14 -7.60 9.98
CA PHE A 322 14.83 -8.51 8.88
C PHE A 322 15.03 -9.96 9.30
N HIS A 323 14.13 -10.82 8.86
CA HIS A 323 14.37 -12.26 8.83
C HIS A 323 15.04 -12.63 7.51
N ASP A 324 15.96 -13.58 7.56
CA ASP A 324 16.80 -14.05 6.47
C ASP A 324 16.66 -15.57 6.40
N VAL A 325 16.33 -16.14 5.24
CA VAL A 325 16.19 -17.60 5.08
C VAL A 325 16.66 -18.02 3.70
N VAL A 326 17.18 -19.25 3.59
CA VAL A 326 17.52 -19.86 2.31
C VAL A 326 16.46 -20.89 1.95
N LEU A 327 15.95 -20.82 0.72
CA LEU A 327 14.96 -21.76 0.19
C LEU A 327 15.41 -22.30 -1.17
N PRO A 328 15.15 -23.58 -1.48
CA PRO A 328 15.58 -24.19 -2.75
C PRO A 328 14.84 -23.62 -3.96
N SER A 329 13.60 -23.15 -3.78
CA SER A 329 12.77 -22.56 -4.82
C SER A 329 11.77 -21.57 -4.23
N LEU A 330 11.10 -20.79 -5.09
CA LEU A 330 10.08 -19.84 -4.66
C LEU A 330 8.84 -20.56 -4.11
N GLU A 331 8.49 -21.70 -4.69
CA GLU A 331 7.36 -22.56 -4.27
C GLU A 331 7.50 -23.05 -2.83
N ALA A 332 8.73 -23.25 -2.35
CA ALA A 332 9.00 -23.68 -0.98
C ALA A 332 8.45 -22.68 0.07
N LEU A 333 8.22 -21.42 -0.30
CA LEU A 333 7.54 -20.46 0.57
C LEU A 333 6.08 -20.86 0.84
N GLY A 334 5.44 -21.59 -0.06
CA GLY A 334 4.00 -21.83 -0.12
C GLY A 334 3.39 -22.55 1.08
N SER A 335 4.13 -23.48 1.71
CA SER A 335 3.71 -24.16 2.94
C SER A 335 3.71 -23.24 4.16
N HIS A 336 4.50 -22.17 4.11
CA HIS A 336 4.66 -21.26 5.23
C HIS A 336 3.80 -20.00 5.07
N LEU A 337 3.25 -19.73 3.89
CA LEU A 337 2.43 -18.53 3.63
C LEU A 337 1.21 -18.46 4.56
N ALA A 338 0.95 -17.25 5.04
CA ALA A 338 -0.21 -16.87 5.81
C ALA A 338 -1.01 -15.79 5.08
N ARG A 339 -2.29 -15.63 5.45
CA ARG A 339 -3.19 -14.63 4.85
C ARG A 339 -2.74 -13.18 4.99
N ARG A 340 -1.84 -12.88 5.93
CA ARG A 340 -1.25 -11.54 6.09
C ARG A 340 -0.08 -11.28 5.14
N ASP A 341 0.47 -12.32 4.50
CA ASP A 341 1.57 -12.15 3.55
C ASP A 341 1.01 -11.53 2.26
N GLN A 342 1.54 -10.36 1.85
CA GLN A 342 0.88 -9.52 0.83
C GLN A 342 1.77 -9.18 -0.36
N THR A 343 2.88 -8.45 -0.16
CA THR A 343 3.81 -8.10 -1.24
C THR A 343 5.03 -9.00 -1.16
N LEU A 344 5.41 -9.56 -2.31
CA LEU A 344 6.71 -10.20 -2.51
C LEU A 344 7.50 -9.38 -3.53
N THR A 345 8.56 -8.72 -3.08
CA THR A 345 9.53 -8.15 -4.03
C THR A 345 10.40 -9.27 -4.60
N VAL A 346 10.80 -9.17 -5.87
CA VAL A 346 11.55 -10.22 -6.55
C VAL A 346 12.77 -9.66 -7.29
N PHE A 347 13.87 -10.42 -7.27
CA PHE A 347 15.06 -10.14 -8.08
C PHE A 347 15.66 -11.45 -8.62
N GLY A 348 16.02 -11.44 -9.91
CA GLY A 348 16.69 -12.57 -10.55
C GLY A 348 15.80 -13.78 -10.84
N LEU A 349 14.47 -13.63 -10.71
CA LEU A 349 13.48 -14.65 -11.01
C LEU A 349 12.79 -14.35 -12.34
N SER A 350 12.52 -15.39 -13.14
CA SER A 350 11.82 -15.21 -14.42
C SER A 350 10.32 -14.98 -14.20
N ARG A 351 9.65 -14.47 -15.24
CA ARG A 351 8.19 -14.33 -15.21
C ARG A 351 7.50 -15.70 -15.07
N GLU A 352 8.08 -16.75 -15.65
CA GLU A 352 7.54 -18.10 -15.55
C GLU A 352 7.59 -18.62 -14.12
N ASP A 353 8.73 -18.47 -13.43
CA ASP A 353 8.89 -18.85 -12.02
C ASP A 353 7.84 -18.15 -11.14
N ILE A 354 7.63 -16.86 -11.36
CA ILE A 354 6.64 -16.07 -10.62
C ILE A 354 5.22 -16.58 -10.88
N VAL A 355 4.87 -16.90 -12.13
CA VAL A 355 3.54 -17.42 -12.48
C VAL A 355 3.33 -18.82 -11.90
N GLN A 356 4.35 -19.68 -11.94
CA GLN A 356 4.30 -21.01 -11.37
C GLN A 356 4.13 -20.94 -9.84
N ALA A 357 4.92 -20.11 -9.15
CA ALA A 357 4.78 -19.89 -7.72
C ALA A 357 3.41 -19.30 -7.34
N ALA A 358 2.90 -18.30 -8.06
CA ALA A 358 1.57 -17.73 -7.79
C ALA A 358 0.45 -18.79 -7.91
N ARG A 359 0.53 -19.67 -8.93
CA ARG A 359 -0.39 -20.79 -9.09
C ARG A 359 -0.22 -21.83 -7.98
N HIS A 360 1.02 -22.10 -7.57
CA HIS A 360 1.33 -23.04 -6.49
C HIS A 360 0.79 -22.54 -5.15
N PHE A 361 0.98 -21.26 -4.83
CA PHE A 361 0.44 -20.62 -3.63
C PHE A 361 -1.09 -20.64 -3.62
N ASN A 362 -1.71 -20.66 -4.80
CA ASN A 362 -3.15 -20.79 -5.02
C ASN A 362 -3.97 -19.88 -4.10
N GLY A 363 -3.53 -18.62 -3.99
CA GLY A 363 -4.14 -17.61 -3.16
C GLY A 363 -4.15 -17.97 -1.68
N ARG A 364 -3.09 -18.56 -1.10
CA ARG A 364 -2.88 -18.67 0.36
C ARG A 364 -2.27 -17.42 1.01
N GLY A 365 -1.71 -16.55 0.19
CA GLY A 365 -1.06 -15.28 0.51
C GLY A 365 -0.37 -14.77 -0.75
N ILE A 366 0.38 -13.66 -0.62
CA ILE A 366 1.05 -12.94 -1.71
C ILE A 366 0.08 -12.56 -2.82
N ASP A 367 -0.46 -11.35 -2.70
CA ASP A 367 -1.38 -10.79 -3.70
C ASP A 367 -0.65 -9.97 -4.77
N ARG A 368 0.66 -9.73 -4.60
CA ARG A 368 1.44 -8.84 -5.45
C ARG A 368 2.91 -9.25 -5.52
N PHE A 369 3.39 -9.49 -6.74
CA PHE A 369 4.81 -9.64 -7.06
C PHE A 369 5.30 -8.38 -7.77
N VAL A 370 6.40 -7.79 -7.29
CA VAL A 370 7.00 -6.61 -7.91
C VAL A 370 8.52 -6.64 -7.86
N PRO A 371 9.24 -5.94 -8.75
CA PRO A 371 10.68 -5.82 -8.63
C PRO A 371 11.10 -5.20 -7.28
N VAL A 372 12.25 -5.61 -6.76
CA VAL A 372 12.90 -4.92 -5.64
C VAL A 372 13.08 -3.42 -5.98
N GLY A 373 12.66 -2.55 -5.08
CA GLY A 373 12.55 -1.10 -5.22
C GLY A 373 11.16 -0.58 -5.55
N GLN A 374 10.18 -1.48 -5.76
CA GLN A 374 8.81 -1.12 -6.14
C GLN A 374 7.76 -1.58 -5.12
N ALA A 375 8.14 -2.02 -3.92
CA ALA A 375 7.19 -2.47 -2.91
C ALA A 375 6.15 -1.39 -2.60
N LEU A 376 6.59 -0.14 -2.49
CA LEU A 376 5.76 1.01 -2.13
C LEU A 376 5.01 1.65 -3.32
N ALA A 377 5.21 1.12 -4.54
CA ALA A 377 4.53 1.63 -5.74
C ALA A 377 3.05 1.24 -5.73
N PHE A 378 2.18 2.15 -5.28
CA PHE A 378 0.75 1.91 -5.20
C PHE A 378 0.13 1.66 -6.59
N HIS A 379 -0.85 0.76 -6.65
CA HIS A 379 -1.50 0.32 -7.89
C HIS A 379 -3.00 0.10 -7.62
N HIS A 380 -3.85 0.19 -8.65
CA HIS A 380 -5.31 -0.04 -8.48
C HIS A 380 -5.63 -1.49 -8.15
N VAL A 381 -4.72 -2.41 -8.45
CA VAL A 381 -4.74 -3.78 -7.90
C VAL A 381 -3.88 -3.82 -6.64
N TRP A 382 -4.51 -3.96 -5.47
CA TRP A 382 -3.85 -3.93 -4.17
C TRP A 382 -4.52 -4.94 -3.22
N ASP A 383 -3.73 -5.74 -2.50
CA ASP A 383 -4.21 -6.81 -1.60
C ASP A 383 -5.23 -7.75 -2.27
N GLY A 384 -5.03 -8.03 -3.55
CA GLY A 384 -5.89 -8.93 -4.34
C GLY A 384 -7.19 -8.28 -4.83
N TYR A 385 -7.49 -7.05 -4.41
CA TYR A 385 -8.61 -6.30 -4.92
C TYR A 385 -8.23 -5.53 -6.18
N ASP A 386 -9.00 -5.68 -7.25
CA ASP A 386 -9.08 -4.69 -8.32
C ASP A 386 -10.02 -3.57 -7.88
N LEU A 387 -9.44 -2.47 -7.38
CA LEU A 387 -10.18 -1.34 -6.81
C LEU A 387 -11.10 -0.66 -7.82
N PHE A 388 -10.79 -0.69 -9.12
CA PHE A 388 -11.72 -0.15 -10.13
C PHE A 388 -13.00 -0.97 -10.19
N GLN A 389 -12.91 -2.29 -10.11
CA GLN A 389 -14.09 -3.15 -10.05
C GLN A 389 -14.84 -3.02 -8.72
N GLN A 390 -14.15 -2.72 -7.63
CA GLN A 390 -14.80 -2.47 -6.34
C GLN A 390 -15.54 -1.13 -6.30
N PHE A 391 -14.97 -0.08 -6.91
CA PHE A 391 -15.54 1.27 -6.96
C PHE A 391 -16.55 1.48 -8.09
N THR A 392 -16.77 0.47 -8.94
CA THR A 392 -17.81 0.49 -9.97
C THR A 392 -18.82 -0.64 -9.75
N ARG A 393 -19.95 -0.56 -10.43
CA ARG A 393 -20.87 -1.68 -10.65
C ARG A 393 -21.16 -1.80 -12.15
N ARG A 394 -21.51 -3.01 -12.59
CA ARG A 394 -21.87 -3.29 -13.98
C ARG A 394 -23.39 -3.21 -14.14
N VAL A 395 -23.83 -2.39 -15.08
CA VAL A 395 -25.19 -2.45 -15.63
C VAL A 395 -25.13 -3.37 -16.83
N HIS A 396 -25.70 -4.56 -16.71
CA HIS A 396 -25.77 -5.51 -17.83
C HIS A 396 -26.84 -5.08 -18.84
N ILE A 397 -26.48 -5.11 -20.11
CA ILE A 397 -27.38 -4.83 -21.23
C ILE A 397 -27.54 -6.15 -21.97
N ALA A 398 -28.71 -6.77 -21.80
CA ALA A 398 -29.02 -7.99 -22.53
C ALA A 398 -29.05 -7.72 -24.05
N PRO A 399 -28.55 -8.63 -24.90
CA PRO A 399 -28.68 -8.50 -26.34
C PRO A 399 -30.15 -8.32 -26.72
N GLN A 400 -30.47 -7.27 -27.48
CA GLN A 400 -31.83 -7.09 -27.99
C GLN A 400 -32.05 -8.09 -29.13
N GLY A 401 -32.76 -9.18 -28.85
CA GLY A 401 -33.41 -9.98 -29.88
C GLY A 401 -34.74 -9.32 -30.26
N TRP A 402 -34.72 -8.48 -31.28
CA TRP A 402 -35.91 -8.15 -32.07
C TRP A 402 -35.79 -8.84 -33.43
#